data_AF-A0A538CCK7-F1
#
_entry.id   AF-A0A538CCK7-F1
#
_cell.length_a   1.000
_cell.length_b   1.000
_cell.length_c   1.000
_cell.angle_alpha   90.00
_cell.angle_beta   90.00
_cell.angle_gamma   90.00
#
_symmetry.space_group_name_H-M   'P 1'
#
loop_
_entity.id
_entity.type
_entity.pdbx_description
1 polymer ?
#
loop_
_entity_poly.entity_id
_entity_poly.type
_entity_poly.pdbx_seq_one_letter_code
_entity_poly.pdbx_strand_id
1 'polypeptide(L)'
;TTHAVPIPGLEIMANDVRCTHGATVGRVDRDQLFYLMARGLSRSEAERLIVRGFFEDVLARVELAPVREALATALEARIPQA
;
A
#
# COMPACT_ATOMS: atom_id res chain seq x y z
N THR A 1 -13.87 -10.08 9.55
CA THR A 1 -12.93 -9.08 10.12
C THR A 1 -11.60 -9.24 9.41
N THR A 2 -10.96 -8.14 9.02
CA THR A 2 -9.64 -8.18 8.34
C THR A 2 -8.53 -8.13 9.38
N HIS A 3 -7.48 -8.94 9.21
CA HIS A 3 -6.35 -9.04 10.14
C HIS A 3 -5.04 -8.81 9.40
N ALA A 4 -4.15 -8.00 10.00
CA ALA A 4 -2.79 -7.78 9.53
C ALA A 4 -1.87 -7.74 10.76
N VAL A 5 -0.93 -8.68 10.84
CA VAL A 5 -0.01 -8.84 11.98
C VAL A 5 1.42 -8.85 11.45
N PRO A 6 2.21 -7.78 11.69
CA PRO A 6 3.61 -7.75 11.30
C PRO A 6 4.43 -8.55 12.30
N ILE A 7 5.33 -9.41 11.80
CA ILE A 7 6.25 -10.21 12.62
C ILE A 7 7.68 -9.86 12.16
N PRO A 8 8.23 -8.69 12.56
CA PRO A 8 9.59 -8.31 12.19
C PRO A 8 10.63 -9.08 13.03
N GLY A 9 11.73 -9.50 12.40
CA GLY A 9 12.84 -10.18 13.07
C GLY A 9 14.17 -9.82 12.43
N LEU A 10 15.24 -9.78 13.23
CA LEU A 10 16.61 -9.57 12.79
C LEU A 10 17.51 -10.58 13.51
N GLU A 11 18.32 -11.31 12.75
CA GLU A 11 19.40 -12.15 13.25
C GLU A 11 20.72 -11.53 12.80
N ILE A 12 21.56 -11.10 13.75
CA ILE A 12 22.77 -10.33 13.47
C ILE A 12 23.98 -11.05 14.07
N MET A 13 24.88 -11.52 13.19
CA MET A 13 26.11 -12.23 13.56
C MET A 13 27.39 -11.41 13.30
N ALA A 14 27.27 -10.08 13.21
CA ALA A 14 28.37 -9.18 12.89
C ALA A 14 28.59 -8.14 14.00
N ASN A 15 29.84 -7.73 14.19
CA ASN A 15 30.21 -6.61 15.05
C ASN A 15 30.15 -5.29 14.26
N ASP A 16 29.86 -4.19 14.96
CA ASP A 16 29.82 -2.81 14.42
C ASP A 16 28.83 -2.57 13.27
N VAL A 17 27.56 -2.91 13.50
CA VAL A 17 26.47 -2.65 12.55
C VAL A 17 25.35 -1.82 13.17
N ARG A 18 24.66 -1.03 12.35
CA ARG A 18 23.38 -0.41 12.69
C ARG A 18 22.27 -1.04 11.84
N CYS A 19 21.28 -1.60 12.51
CA CYS A 19 20.12 -2.20 11.86
C CYS A 19 18.84 -1.65 12.48
N THR A 20 17.86 -1.34 11.64
CA THR A 20 16.53 -0.86 12.04
C THR A 20 15.48 -1.61 11.25
N HIS A 21 14.37 -1.96 11.89
CA HIS A 21 13.15 -2.40 11.21
C HIS A 21 11.99 -1.51 11.65
N GLY A 22 10.95 -1.45 10.83
CA GLY A 22 9.71 -0.78 11.16
C GLY A 22 8.57 -1.45 10.42
N ALA A 23 7.42 -1.54 11.07
CA ALA A 23 6.19 -2.03 10.46
C ALA A 23 5.02 -1.20 10.98
N THR A 24 4.15 -0.79 10.06
CA THR A 24 2.95 -0.01 10.38
C THR A 24 1.73 -0.76 9.88
N VAL A 25 0.68 -0.81 10.70
CA VAL A 25 -0.63 -1.34 10.31
C VAL A 25 -1.66 -0.25 10.53
N GLY A 26 -2.49 -0.02 9.51
CA GLY A 26 -3.54 0.98 9.55
C GLY A 26 -4.69 0.59 8.64
N ARG A 27 -5.83 1.25 8.84
CA ARG A 27 -6.93 1.24 7.87
C ARG A 27 -6.76 2.42 6.90
N VAL A 28 -7.53 2.42 5.83
CA VAL A 28 -7.68 3.61 4.97
C VAL A 28 -8.04 4.82 5.84
N ASP A 29 -7.33 5.91 5.62
CA ASP A 29 -7.50 7.15 6.37
C ASP A 29 -8.90 7.72 6.12
N ARG A 30 -9.64 7.97 7.20
CA ARG A 30 -11.04 8.41 7.12
C ARG A 30 -11.16 9.87 6.68
N ASP A 31 -10.18 10.70 7.00
CA ASP A 31 -10.16 12.11 6.63
C ASP A 31 -9.82 12.25 5.15
N GLN A 32 -8.89 11.45 4.63
CA GLN A 32 -8.63 11.36 3.19
C GLN A 32 -9.86 10.87 2.43
N LEU A 33 -10.52 9.82 2.94
CA LEU A 33 -11.74 9.29 2.35
C LEU A 33 -12.86 10.32 2.32
N PHE A 34 -13.11 10.99 3.46
CA PHE A 34 -14.09 12.05 3.57
C PHE A 34 -13.78 13.21 2.62
N TYR A 35 -12.52 13.63 2.54
CA TYR A 35 -12.09 14.72 1.66
C TYR A 35 -12.36 14.40 0.19
N LEU A 36 -11.99 13.21 -0.27
CA LEU A 36 -12.23 12.78 -1.66
C LEU A 36 -13.73 12.66 -1.96
N MET A 37 -14.51 12.12 -1.02
CA MET A 37 -15.97 12.03 -1.16
C MET A 37 -16.65 13.40 -1.21
N ALA A 38 -16.19 14.36 -0.40
CA ALA A 38 -16.67 15.74 -0.45
C ALA A 38 -16.36 16.45 -1.79
N ARG A 39 -15.38 15.94 -2.55
CA ARG A 39 -15.06 16.39 -3.92
C ARG A 39 -15.85 15.65 -5.01
N GLY A 40 -16.84 14.84 -4.63
CA GLY A 40 -17.78 14.19 -5.55
C GLY A 40 -17.40 12.77 -5.95
N LEU A 41 -16.33 12.19 -5.40
CA LEU A 41 -16.03 10.77 -5.61
C LEU A 41 -16.97 9.91 -4.78
N SER A 42 -17.44 8.80 -5.36
CA SER A 42 -18.06 7.75 -4.56
C SER A 42 -17.04 7.20 -3.56
N ARG A 43 -17.54 6.58 -2.48
CA ARG A 43 -16.66 5.91 -1.51
C ARG A 43 -15.73 4.90 -2.18
N SER A 44 -16.25 4.14 -3.15
CA SER A 44 -15.52 3.11 -3.89
C SER A 44 -14.37 3.72 -4.71
N GLU A 45 -14.64 4.81 -5.44
CA GLU A 45 -13.62 5.52 -6.21
C GLU A 45 -12.55 6.15 -5.30
N ALA A 46 -12.96 6.73 -4.17
CA ALA A 46 -12.04 7.33 -3.21
C ALA A 46 -11.14 6.29 -2.53
N GLU A 47 -11.70 5.16 -2.08
CA GLU A 47 -10.91 4.04 -1.53
C GLU A 47 -9.92 3.49 -2.57
N ARG A 48 -10.37 3.29 -3.81
CA ARG A 48 -9.53 2.83 -4.92
C ARG A 48 -8.38 3.79 -5.20
N LEU A 49 -8.65 5.10 -5.22
CA LEU A 49 -7.63 6.12 -5.46
C LEU A 49 -6.58 6.13 -4.34
N ILE A 50 -6.99 6.05 -3.07
CA ILE A 50 -6.07 6.00 -1.93
C ILE A 50 -5.20 4.74 -1.98
N VAL A 51 -5.81 3.58 -2.19
CA VAL A 51 -5.07 2.30 -2.24
C VAL A 51 -4.09 2.29 -3.42
N ARG A 52 -4.50 2.78 -4.60
CA ARG A 52 -3.60 2.89 -5.76
C ARG A 52 -2.40 3.80 -5.44
N GLY A 53 -2.67 5.00 -4.90
CA GLY A 53 -1.62 5.93 -4.53
C GLY A 53 -0.63 5.36 -3.50
N PHE A 54 -1.11 4.54 -2.56
CA PHE A 54 -0.24 3.87 -1.58
C PHE A 54 0.78 2.91 -2.22
N PHE A 55 0.41 2.23 -3.32
CA PHE A 55 1.31 1.28 -4.00
C PHE A 55 2.17 1.92 -5.10
N GLU A 56 1.86 3.14 -5.53
CA GLU A 56 2.53 3.81 -6.66
C GLU A 56 4.05 3.92 -6.44
N ASP A 57 4.49 4.29 -5.23
CA ASP A 57 5.91 4.40 -4.88
C ASP A 57 6.67 3.07 -5.02
N VAL A 58 5.99 1.94 -4.74
CA VAL A 58 6.58 0.60 -4.86
C VAL A 58 6.61 0.18 -6.33
N LEU A 59 5.53 0.43 -7.06
CA LEU A 59 5.45 0.12 -8.50
C LEU A 59 6.46 0.94 -9.32
N ALA A 60 6.70 2.19 -8.95
CA ALA A 60 7.67 3.07 -9.61
C ALA A 60 9.12 2.56 -9.54
N ARG A 61 9.45 1.73 -8.54
CA ARG A 61 10.77 1.08 -8.40
C ARG A 61 10.98 -0.10 -9.35
N VAL A 62 9.92 -0.60 -9.98
CA VAL A 62 10.01 -1.68 -10.96
C VAL A 62 10.41 -1.08 -12.30
N GLU A 63 11.67 -1.25 -12.69
CA GLU A 63 12.22 -0.64 -13.92
C GLU A 63 11.62 -1.23 -15.20
N LEU A 64 11.41 -2.55 -15.23
CA LEU A 64 10.89 -3.26 -16.39
C LEU A 64 9.40 -2.96 -16.60
N ALA A 65 9.09 -2.11 -17.58
CA ALA A 65 7.74 -1.62 -17.83
C ALA A 65 6.67 -2.73 -17.98
N PRO A 66 6.90 -3.82 -18.74
CA PRO A 66 5.92 -4.92 -18.81
C PRO A 66 5.57 -5.54 -17.45
N VAL A 67 6.55 -5.65 -16.54
CA VAL A 67 6.32 -6.20 -15.19
C VAL A 67 5.55 -5.21 -14.33
N ARG A 68 5.92 -3.94 -14.39
CA ARG A 68 5.21 -2.86 -13.67
C ARG A 68 3.74 -2.79 -14.08
N GLU A 69 3.44 -2.88 -15.37
CA GLU A 69 2.07 -2.88 -15.91
C GLU A 69 1.28 -4.12 -15.51
N ALA A 70 1.91 -5.30 -15.54
CA ALA A 70 1.30 -6.54 -15.09
C ALA A 70 0.95 -6.48 -13.59
N LEU A 71 1.85 -5.93 -12.76
CA LEU A 71 1.63 -5.73 -11.33
C LEU A 71 0.52 -4.71 -11.06
N ALA A 72 0.51 -3.58 -11.78
CA ALA A 72 -0.56 -2.59 -11.67
C ALA A 72 -1.92 -3.19 -12.02
N THR A 73 -2.00 -3.98 -13.11
CA THR A 73 -3.22 -4.68 -13.51
C THR A 73 -3.68 -5.68 -12.44
N ALA A 74 -2.75 -6.47 -11.90
CA ALA A 74 -3.04 -7.45 -10.85
C ALA A 74 -3.47 -6.79 -9.53
N LEU A 75 -2.94 -5.62 -9.21
CA LEU A 75 -3.35 -4.81 -8.06
C LEU A 75 -4.78 -4.32 -8.25
N GLU A 76 -5.08 -3.71 -9.40
CA GLU A 76 -6.41 -3.15 -9.71
C GLU A 76 -7.52 -4.20 -9.69
N ALA A 77 -7.21 -5.45 -10.06
CA ALA A 77 -8.14 -6.57 -9.97
C ALA A 77 -8.42 -7.05 -8.53
N ARG A 78 -7.55 -6.70 -7.57
CA ARG A 78 -7.66 -7.10 -6.16
C ARG A 78 -8.30 -6.02 -5.27
N ILE A 79 -8.37 -4.78 -5.75
CA ILE A 79 -9.08 -3.71 -5.04
C ILE A 79 -10.58 -3.98 -5.17
N PRO A 80 -11.32 -4.14 -4.04
CA PRO A 80 -12.75 -4.42 -4.08
C PRO A 80 -13.54 -3.38 -4.87
N GLN A 81 -14.45 -3.85 -5.73
CA GLN A 81 -15.47 -3.02 -6.37
C GLN A 81 -16.70 -3.04 -5.46
N ALA A 82 -16.68 -2.23 -4.40
CA ALA A 82 -17.84 -2.06 -3.53
C ALA A 82 -18.86 -1.12 -4.18
#